data_AF-A0A931U2F1-F1
#
_entry.id   AF-A0A931U2F1-F1
#
_cell.length_a   1.000
_cell.length_b   1.000
_cell.length_c   1.000
_cell.angle_alpha   90.00
_cell.angle_beta   90.00
_cell.angle_gamma   90.00
#
_symmetry.space_group_name_H-M   'P 1'
#
loop_
_entity.id
_entity.type
_entity.pdbx_description
1 polymer ?
#
loop_
_entity_poly.entity_id
_entity_poly.type
_entity_poly.pdbx_seq_one_letter_code
_entity_poly.pdbx_strand_id
1 'polypeptide(L)'
;MTLVRAIRRLAGLSAADRRLLLRAYLWLGAVDLALRVFGFQRVVASAPAPAGRAEATGPQAIRRARWYARRIASAARRHVLRARCLHRSLVLHHWLRREGLPSELCIGVMKENDALKAHAWVELDGQVVNDRPGAVAPFTPLTRTGRQPATCALEPCTSWTGRAIKSDMWGA
;
A
#
# COMPACT_ATOMS: atom_id res chain seq x y z
N MET A 1 22.83 28.33 -19.29
CA MET A 1 21.38 28.69 -19.36
C MET A 1 20.46 27.51 -18.94
N THR A 2 20.80 26.77 -17.88
CA THR A 2 20.11 25.51 -17.51
C THR A 2 19.35 25.63 -16.17
N LEU A 3 19.77 26.54 -15.29
CA LEU A 3 19.13 26.80 -14.00
C LEU A 3 17.78 27.52 -14.14
N VAL A 4 17.66 28.51 -15.03
CA VAL A 4 16.44 29.33 -15.16
C VAL A 4 15.24 28.52 -15.62
N ARG A 5 15.43 27.48 -16.44
CA ARG A 5 14.36 26.54 -16.85
C ARG A 5 13.95 25.58 -15.72
N ALA A 6 14.91 25.14 -14.90
CA ALA A 6 14.62 24.31 -13.72
C ALA A 6 13.88 25.11 -12.64
N ILE A 7 14.27 26.37 -12.43
CA ILE A 7 13.63 27.32 -11.50
C ILE A 7 12.24 27.72 -12.02
N ARG A 8 12.07 27.98 -13.32
CA ARG A 8 10.74 28.27 -13.91
C ARG A 8 9.78 27.07 -13.87
N ARG A 9 10.28 25.84 -14.01
CA ARG A 9 9.46 24.62 -13.82
C ARG A 9 9.04 24.41 -12.37
N LEU A 10 9.82 24.90 -11.40
CA LEU A 10 9.42 24.95 -9.99
C LEU A 10 8.51 26.16 -9.69
N ALA A 11 8.63 27.27 -10.43
CA ALA A 11 7.84 28.51 -10.27
C ALA A 11 6.43 28.46 -10.85
N GLY A 12 6.15 27.58 -11.81
CA GLY A 12 4.79 27.31 -12.30
C GLY A 12 3.98 26.34 -11.43
N LEU A 13 4.55 25.80 -10.34
CA LEU A 13 3.84 24.94 -9.39
C LEU A 13 3.31 25.80 -8.25
N SER A 14 2.01 25.73 -7.98
CA SER A 14 1.37 26.37 -6.83
C SER A 14 2.18 26.10 -5.56
N ALA A 15 2.24 27.06 -4.64
CA ALA A 15 2.94 26.89 -3.36
C ALA A 15 2.49 25.63 -2.61
N ALA A 16 1.24 25.18 -2.84
CA ALA A 16 0.71 23.91 -2.34
C ALA A 16 1.46 22.68 -2.89
N ASP A 17 1.75 22.63 -4.19
CA ASP A 17 2.50 21.53 -4.81
C ASP A 17 3.94 21.48 -4.29
N ARG A 18 4.58 22.64 -4.09
CA ARG A 18 5.93 22.71 -3.50
C ARG A 18 5.95 22.19 -2.07
N ARG A 19 4.99 22.62 -1.23
CA ARG A 19 4.84 22.11 0.14
C ARG A 19 4.61 20.61 0.16
N LEU A 20 3.80 20.09 -0.76
CA LEU A 20 3.55 18.66 -0.86
C LEU A 20 4.80 17.88 -1.27
N LEU A 21 5.60 18.40 -2.20
CA LEU A 21 6.87 17.78 -2.60
C LEU A 21 7.87 17.77 -1.44
N LEU A 22 7.99 18.86 -0.70
CA LEU A 22 8.85 18.92 0.49
C LEU A 22 8.36 17.95 1.56
N ARG A 23 7.05 17.91 1.81
CA ARG A 23 6.43 16.94 2.73
C ARG A 23 6.72 15.50 2.30
N ALA A 24 6.61 15.18 1.01
CA ALA A 24 6.95 13.86 0.49
C ALA A 24 8.44 13.54 0.70
N TYR A 25 9.32 14.53 0.49
CA TYR A 25 10.76 14.39 0.69
C TYR A 25 11.08 14.05 2.16
N LEU A 26 10.56 14.85 3.10
CA LEU A 26 10.76 14.62 4.54
C LEU A 26 10.20 13.26 4.99
N TRP A 27 9.02 12.88 4.50
CA TRP A 27 8.43 11.57 4.80
C TRP A 27 9.25 10.39 4.27
N LEU A 28 9.87 10.52 3.09
CA LEU A 28 10.75 9.48 2.58
C LEU A 28 11.99 9.29 3.45
N GLY A 29 12.60 10.39 3.91
CA GLY A 29 13.70 10.35 4.88
C GLY A 29 13.28 9.77 6.23
N ALA A 30 12.11 10.17 6.74
CA ALA A 30 11.57 9.65 7.99
C ALA A 30 11.28 8.15 7.93
N VAL A 31 10.74 7.65 6.82
CA VAL A 31 10.51 6.21 6.62
C VAL A 31 11.83 5.44 6.51
N ASP A 32 12.83 5.96 5.80
CA ASP A 32 14.16 5.32 5.74
C ASP A 32 14.79 5.22 7.14
N LEU A 33 14.75 6.32 7.92
CA LEU A 33 15.24 6.33 9.29
C LEU A 33 14.45 5.36 10.18
N ALA A 34 13.12 5.36 10.09
CA ALA A 34 12.28 4.48 10.88
C ALA A 34 12.52 2.99 10.54
N LEU A 35 12.73 2.66 9.26
CA LEU A 35 13.09 1.30 8.84
C LEU A 35 14.45 0.87 9.38
N ARG A 36 15.42 1.79 9.49
CA ARG A 36 16.74 1.51 10.07
C ARG A 36 16.71 1.34 11.59
N VAL A 37 15.91 2.15 12.28
CA VAL A 37 15.87 2.19 13.76
C VAL A 37 14.91 1.15 14.34
N PHE A 38 13.69 1.05 13.80
CA PHE A 38 12.62 0.23 14.39
C PHE A 38 12.40 -1.11 13.65
N GLY A 39 12.98 -1.24 12.45
CA GLY A 39 12.80 -2.40 11.59
C GLY A 39 11.47 -2.40 10.84
N PHE A 40 11.39 -3.28 9.84
CA PHE A 40 10.29 -3.35 8.88
C PHE A 40 8.91 -3.59 9.52
N GLN A 41 8.81 -4.57 10.42
CA GLN A 41 7.54 -4.99 11.03
C GLN A 41 6.87 -3.85 11.81
N ARG A 42 7.65 -3.09 12.59
CA ARG A 42 7.14 -1.96 13.38
C ARG A 42 6.65 -0.80 12.51
N VAL A 43 7.38 -0.48 11.45
CA VAL A 43 7.00 0.61 10.54
C VAL A 43 5.70 0.28 9.81
N VAL A 44 5.54 -0.96 9.35
CA VAL A 44 4.29 -1.41 8.72
C VAL A 44 3.13 -1.40 9.72
N ALA A 45 3.35 -1.90 10.94
CA ALA A 45 2.32 -1.89 12.00
C ALA A 45 1.93 -0.49 12.49
N SER A 46 2.80 0.51 12.33
CA SER A 46 2.53 1.90 12.71
C SER A 46 1.60 2.66 11.76
N ALA A 47 1.17 2.04 10.66
CA ALA A 47 0.20 2.64 9.77
C ALA A 47 -1.12 2.90 10.53
N PRO A 48 -1.66 4.13 10.49
CA PRO A 48 -2.84 4.47 11.26
C PRO A 48 -4.00 3.58 10.84
N ALA A 49 -4.87 3.26 11.81
CA ALA A 49 -6.16 2.70 11.50
C ALA A 49 -6.90 3.66 10.53
N PRO A 50 -7.65 3.13 9.55
CA PRO A 50 -8.44 3.99 8.70
C PRO A 50 -9.42 4.75 9.60
N ALA A 51 -9.38 6.07 9.59
CA ALA A 51 -10.35 6.89 10.31
C ALA A 51 -11.75 6.46 9.88
N GLY A 52 -12.63 6.22 10.87
CA GLY A 52 -13.89 5.48 10.71
C GLY A 52 -14.80 5.94 9.56
N ARG A 53 -15.63 4.98 9.11
CA ARG A 53 -16.41 4.95 7.86
C ARG A 53 -15.51 5.14 6.65
N ALA A 54 -15.12 4.01 6.03
CA ALA A 54 -14.47 3.99 4.73
C ALA A 54 -15.19 5.00 3.82
N GLU A 55 -14.57 6.16 3.60
CA GLU A 55 -15.09 7.14 2.68
C GLU A 55 -15.26 6.40 1.36
N ALA A 56 -16.48 6.41 0.80
CA ALA A 56 -16.85 5.51 -0.29
C ALA A 56 -15.74 5.52 -1.34
N THR A 57 -15.11 4.36 -1.54
CA THR A 57 -13.96 4.26 -2.45
C THR A 57 -14.44 4.51 -3.87
N GLY A 58 -14.46 5.78 -4.25
CA GLY A 58 -14.96 6.24 -5.53
C GLY A 58 -13.83 6.61 -6.47
N PRO A 59 -14.17 6.95 -7.73
CA PRO A 59 -13.21 7.42 -8.72
C PRO A 59 -12.36 8.61 -8.24
N GLN A 60 -12.91 9.46 -7.37
CA GLN A 60 -12.21 10.62 -6.81
C GLN A 60 -11.10 10.20 -5.83
N ALA A 61 -11.35 9.21 -4.97
CA ALA A 61 -10.35 8.67 -4.04
C ALA A 61 -9.18 8.06 -4.80
N ILE A 62 -9.45 7.27 -5.84
CA ILE A 62 -8.42 6.67 -6.70
C ILE A 62 -7.61 7.75 -7.44
N ARG A 63 -8.27 8.79 -7.95
CA ARG A 63 -7.58 9.93 -8.59
C ARG A 63 -6.65 10.66 -7.61
N ARG A 64 -7.09 10.87 -6.37
CA ARG A 64 -6.28 11.49 -5.30
C ARG A 64 -5.10 10.60 -4.92
N ALA A 65 -5.32 9.30 -4.73
CA ALA A 65 -4.26 8.35 -4.43
C ALA A 65 -3.18 8.31 -5.52
N ARG A 66 -3.58 8.24 -6.80
CA ARG A 66 -2.66 8.32 -7.94
C ARG A 66 -1.95 9.67 -8.01
N TRP A 67 -2.61 10.76 -7.63
CA TRP A 67 -1.98 12.07 -7.55
C TRP A 67 -0.86 12.10 -6.51
N TYR A 68 -1.12 11.65 -5.27
CA TYR A 68 -0.08 11.51 -4.25
C TYR A 68 1.06 10.61 -4.69
N ALA A 69 0.75 9.44 -5.25
CA ALA A 69 1.75 8.50 -5.73
C ALA A 69 2.73 9.14 -6.73
N ARG A 70 2.22 9.96 -7.67
CA ARG A 70 3.07 10.69 -8.64
C ARG A 70 3.98 11.72 -7.97
N ARG A 71 3.51 12.39 -6.92
CA ARG A 71 4.31 13.39 -6.18
C ARG A 71 5.39 12.71 -5.36
N ILE A 72 5.05 11.63 -4.67
CA ILE A 72 5.99 10.80 -3.91
C ILE A 72 7.04 10.20 -4.86
N ALA A 73 6.64 9.65 -6.02
CA ALA A 73 7.57 9.13 -7.01
C ALA A 73 8.51 10.23 -7.55
N SER A 74 7.99 11.44 -7.76
CA SER A 74 8.79 12.58 -8.21
C SER A 74 9.74 13.09 -7.12
N ALA A 75 9.36 13.04 -5.86
CA ALA A 75 10.24 13.34 -4.72
C ALA A 75 11.33 12.26 -4.59
N ALA A 76 10.97 10.97 -4.65
CA ALA A 76 11.88 9.84 -4.55
C ALA A 76 12.99 9.86 -5.62
N ARG A 77 12.66 10.22 -6.87
CA ARG A 77 13.65 10.37 -7.95
C ARG A 77 14.71 11.45 -7.71
N ARG A 78 14.42 12.43 -6.84
CA ARG A 78 15.31 13.55 -6.49
C ARG A 78 15.83 13.44 -5.06
N HIS A 79 15.52 12.33 -4.38
CA HIS A 79 15.87 12.14 -2.99
C HIS A 79 17.33 11.72 -2.89
N VAL A 80 18.04 12.22 -1.88
CA VAL A 80 19.48 11.91 -1.66
C VAL A 80 19.66 10.44 -1.31
N LEU A 81 18.71 9.87 -0.55
CA LEU A 81 18.62 8.44 -0.29
C LEU A 81 17.93 7.74 -1.46
N ARG A 82 18.45 6.60 -1.90
CA ARG A 82 17.83 5.71 -2.92
C ARG A 82 16.48 5.19 -2.42
N ALA A 83 15.44 6.02 -2.49
CA ALA A 83 14.09 5.71 -2.04
C ALA A 83 13.47 4.61 -2.92
N ARG A 84 13.60 3.36 -2.45
CA ARG A 84 13.09 2.15 -3.11
C ARG A 84 11.56 2.10 -3.14
N CYS A 85 11.01 1.15 -3.90
CA CYS A 85 9.56 0.88 -3.99
C CYS A 85 8.89 0.82 -2.62
N LEU A 86 9.51 0.15 -1.64
CA LEU A 86 8.99 0.05 -0.27
C LEU A 86 8.76 1.41 0.41
N HIS A 87 9.74 2.31 0.37
CA HIS A 87 9.61 3.65 0.98
C HIS A 87 8.43 4.42 0.38
N ARG A 88 8.32 4.39 -0.96
CA ARG A 88 7.25 5.08 -1.68
C ARG A 88 5.87 4.51 -1.31
N SER A 89 5.76 3.20 -1.22
CA SER A 89 4.53 2.50 -0.87
C SER A 89 4.12 2.74 0.58
N LEU A 90 5.07 2.75 1.52
CA LEU A 90 4.81 3.08 2.93
C LEU A 90 4.33 4.51 3.12
N VAL A 91 5.01 5.49 2.51
CA VAL A 91 4.60 6.90 2.61
C VAL A 91 3.19 7.08 2.05
N LEU A 92 2.90 6.48 0.89
CA LEU A 92 1.58 6.57 0.29
C LEU A 92 0.51 5.91 1.16
N HIS A 93 0.75 4.68 1.62
CA HIS A 93 -0.18 3.95 2.48
C HIS A 93 -0.50 4.74 3.75
N HIS A 94 0.52 5.31 4.40
CA HIS A 94 0.33 6.15 5.59
C HIS A 94 -0.50 7.40 5.30
N TRP A 95 -0.25 8.08 4.16
CA TRP A 95 -1.01 9.27 3.79
C TRP A 95 -2.49 8.94 3.49
N LEU A 96 -2.76 7.85 2.77
CA LEU A 96 -4.11 7.42 2.46
C LEU A 96 -4.87 7.01 3.73
N ARG A 97 -4.24 6.25 4.64
CA ARG A 97 -4.85 5.85 5.91
C ARG A 97 -5.17 7.04 6.81
N ARG A 98 -4.32 8.07 6.83
CA ARG A 98 -4.59 9.34 7.53
C ARG A 98 -5.77 10.11 6.96
N GLU A 99 -6.07 9.94 5.68
CA GLU A 99 -7.26 10.49 5.03
C GLU A 99 -8.50 9.59 5.17
N GLY A 100 -8.43 8.51 5.95
CA GLY A 100 -9.55 7.57 6.10
C GLY A 100 -9.75 6.61 4.94
N LEU A 101 -8.85 6.63 3.94
CA LEU A 101 -8.94 5.74 2.79
C LEU A 101 -8.42 4.33 3.16
N PRO A 102 -9.18 3.26 2.85
CA PRO A 102 -8.84 1.88 3.20
C PRO A 102 -7.77 1.31 2.24
N SER A 103 -6.61 1.96 2.18
CA SER A 103 -5.50 1.46 1.36
C SER A 103 -4.86 0.22 1.99
N GLU A 104 -4.40 -0.68 1.14
CA GLU A 104 -3.66 -1.89 1.48
C GLU A 104 -2.22 -1.78 0.96
N LEU A 105 -1.23 -2.05 1.80
CA LEU A 105 0.15 -2.20 1.40
C LEU A 105 0.40 -3.64 0.98
N CYS A 106 0.77 -3.87 -0.28
CA CYS A 106 1.06 -5.17 -0.84
C CYS A 106 2.56 -5.34 -1.03
N ILE A 107 3.10 -6.47 -0.62
CA ILE A 107 4.49 -6.86 -0.86
C ILE A 107 4.47 -8.21 -1.57
N GLY A 108 5.10 -8.26 -2.73
CA GLY A 108 5.18 -9.46 -3.54
C GLY A 108 6.62 -9.78 -3.94
N VAL A 109 6.81 -11.04 -4.31
CA VAL A 109 8.08 -11.55 -4.81
C VAL A 109 7.86 -12.24 -6.15
N MET A 110 8.89 -12.23 -6.98
CA MET A 110 8.94 -12.95 -8.24
C MET A 110 10.32 -13.59 -8.37
N LYS A 111 10.39 -14.77 -8.99
CA LYS A 111 11.64 -15.38 -9.39
C LYS A 111 11.90 -15.06 -10.86
N GLU A 112 13.05 -14.46 -11.16
CA GLU A 112 13.46 -14.14 -12.53
C GLU A 112 14.95 -14.49 -12.69
N ASN A 113 15.28 -15.37 -13.65
CA ASN A 113 16.65 -15.82 -13.93
C ASN A 113 17.40 -16.27 -12.65
N ASP A 114 16.76 -17.12 -11.84
CA ASP A 114 17.23 -17.58 -10.53
C ASP A 114 17.47 -16.51 -9.45
N ALA A 115 17.16 -15.25 -9.73
CA ALA A 115 17.15 -14.18 -8.74
C ALA A 115 15.75 -13.97 -8.16
N LEU A 116 15.65 -13.89 -6.83
CA LEU A 116 14.44 -13.46 -6.14
C LEU A 116 14.36 -11.93 -6.16
N LYS A 117 13.31 -11.39 -6.78
CA LYS A 117 13.01 -9.95 -6.80
C LYS A 117 11.82 -9.65 -5.91
N ALA A 118 11.96 -8.65 -5.05
CA ALA A 118 10.87 -8.16 -4.20
C ALA A 118 10.35 -6.81 -4.71
N HIS A 119 9.04 -6.63 -4.66
CA HIS A 119 8.38 -5.38 -5.00
C HIS A 119 7.28 -5.06 -4.00
N ALA A 120 7.02 -3.77 -3.81
CA ALA A 120 6.01 -3.28 -2.89
C ALA A 120 5.14 -2.24 -3.59
N TRP A 121 3.83 -2.42 -3.52
CA TRP A 121 2.84 -1.51 -4.11
C TRP A 121 1.68 -1.25 -3.12
N VAL A 122 0.82 -0.30 -3.46
CA VAL A 122 -0.37 0.02 -2.68
C VAL A 122 -1.59 -0.22 -3.54
N GLU A 123 -2.57 -0.90 -2.95
CA GLU A 123 -3.90 -1.09 -3.50
C GLU A 123 -4.90 -0.22 -2.73
N LEU A 124 -5.91 0.27 -3.43
CA LEU A 124 -7.07 0.92 -2.83
C LEU A 124 -8.29 0.30 -3.49
N ASP A 125 -9.09 -0.42 -2.71
CA ASP A 125 -10.25 -1.19 -3.21
C ASP A 125 -9.87 -2.14 -4.37
N GLY A 126 -8.82 -2.93 -4.15
CA GLY A 126 -8.27 -3.87 -5.14
C GLY A 126 -7.56 -3.23 -6.34
N GLN A 127 -7.52 -1.90 -6.44
CA GLN A 127 -6.86 -1.20 -7.55
C GLN A 127 -5.47 -0.71 -7.18
N VAL A 128 -4.48 -1.05 -8.01
CA VAL A 128 -3.10 -0.56 -7.87
C VAL A 128 -3.05 0.95 -8.13
N VAL A 129 -2.57 1.72 -7.16
CA VAL A 129 -2.57 3.20 -7.22
C VAL A 129 -1.20 3.83 -7.43
N ASN A 130 -0.12 3.12 -7.09
CA ASN A 130 1.24 3.68 -7.12
C ASN A 130 2.18 3.07 -8.17
N ASP A 131 1.67 2.08 -8.88
CA ASP A 131 2.35 1.40 -9.98
C ASP A 131 1.37 1.06 -11.11
N ARG A 132 1.87 0.46 -12.19
CA ARG A 132 1.06 -0.07 -13.28
C ARG A 132 0.59 -1.49 -12.92
N PRO A 133 -0.69 -1.84 -13.13
CA PRO A 133 -1.18 -3.20 -12.89
C PRO A 133 -0.32 -4.29 -13.56
N GLY A 134 0.06 -4.09 -14.84
CA GLY A 134 0.93 -5.03 -15.55
C GLY A 134 2.36 -5.13 -15.01
N ALA A 135 2.85 -4.11 -14.29
CA ALA A 135 4.17 -4.16 -13.65
C ALA A 135 4.16 -4.96 -12.34
N VAL A 136 3.00 -5.09 -11.68
CA VAL A 136 2.86 -5.85 -10.43
C VAL A 136 2.31 -7.26 -10.66
N ALA A 137 1.61 -7.51 -11.76
CA ALA A 137 1.00 -8.81 -12.09
C ALA A 137 1.96 -10.02 -11.99
N PRO A 138 3.24 -9.92 -12.34
CA PRO A 138 4.18 -11.04 -12.21
C PRO A 138 4.57 -11.37 -10.76
N PHE A 139 4.28 -10.50 -9.78
CA PHE A 139 4.67 -10.68 -8.40
C PHE A 139 3.61 -11.45 -7.61
N THR A 140 4.02 -12.52 -6.94
CA THR A 140 3.18 -13.24 -5.99
C THR A 140 3.13 -12.48 -4.66
N PRO A 141 1.95 -12.02 -4.19
CA PRO A 141 1.84 -11.28 -2.94
C PRO A 141 2.12 -12.20 -1.75
N LEU A 142 3.14 -11.85 -0.95
CA LEU A 142 3.46 -12.52 0.32
C LEU A 142 2.71 -11.91 1.50
N THR A 143 2.46 -10.60 1.44
CA THR A 143 1.83 -9.89 2.56
C THR A 143 0.96 -8.77 2.01
N ARG A 144 -0.25 -8.65 2.59
CA ARG A 144 -1.12 -7.49 2.44
C ARG A 144 -1.41 -6.93 3.83
N THR A 145 -1.04 -5.67 4.06
CA THR A 145 -1.31 -4.99 5.32
C THR A 145 -2.40 -3.94 5.09
N GLY A 146 -3.45 -3.97 5.91
CA GLY A 146 -4.53 -2.98 5.84
C GLY A 146 -5.90 -3.57 5.52
N ARG A 147 -5.93 -4.79 4.96
CA ARG A 147 -7.12 -5.65 4.95
C ARG A 147 -7.41 -6.06 6.39
N GLN A 148 -8.48 -5.53 6.97
CA GLN A 148 -9.19 -6.35 7.95
C GLN A 148 -9.56 -7.62 7.18
N PRO A 149 -9.15 -8.84 7.60
CA PRO A 149 -9.87 -10.00 7.10
C PRO A 149 -11.34 -9.62 7.28
N ALA A 150 -12.14 -9.73 6.22
CA ALA A 150 -13.57 -9.70 6.41
C ALA A 150 -13.78 -10.66 7.57
N THR A 151 -14.14 -10.11 8.74
CA THR A 151 -14.60 -10.93 9.83
C THR A 151 -15.63 -11.79 9.14
N CYS A 152 -15.39 -13.10 9.09
CA CYS A 152 -16.39 -14.07 8.75
C CYS A 152 -17.48 -13.86 9.81
N ALA A 153 -18.34 -12.90 9.53
CA ALA A 153 -19.45 -12.47 10.35
C ALA A 153 -20.70 -13.00 9.65
N LEU A 154 -20.70 -14.32 9.43
CA LEU A 154 -21.78 -15.25 9.10
C LEU A 154 -21.08 -16.63 9.22
N GLU A 155 -21.21 -17.49 10.23
CA GLU A 155 -22.25 -17.79 11.22
C GLU A 155 -21.57 -18.51 12.40
N PRO A 156 -22.09 -18.49 13.65
CA PRO A 156 -21.65 -19.41 14.68
C PRO A 156 -21.88 -20.86 14.22
N CYS A 157 -20.85 -21.70 14.31
CA CYS A 157 -20.95 -23.14 14.12
C CYS A 157 -21.74 -23.74 15.30
N THR A 158 -23.08 -23.62 15.30
CA THR A 158 -23.95 -24.13 16.37
C THR A 158 -24.98 -25.16 15.92
N SER A 159 -24.78 -25.82 14.78
CA SER A 159 -25.61 -26.98 14.37
C SER A 159 -24.79 -28.27 14.20
N TRP A 160 -24.04 -28.63 15.25
CA TRP A 160 -23.78 -30.05 15.53
C TRP A 160 -25.02 -30.64 16.23
N THR A 161 -26.11 -30.82 15.47
CA THR A 161 -27.18 -31.73 15.90
C THR A 161 -26.78 -33.13 15.45
N GLY A 162 -26.27 -33.91 16.39
CA GLY A 162 -26.06 -35.34 16.21
C GLY A 162 -27.34 -35.99 15.68
N ARG A 163 -27.26 -36.56 14.49
CA ARG A 163 -28.22 -37.55 14.00
C ARG A 163 -27.44 -38.84 13.80
N ALA A 164 -27.75 -39.78 14.68
CA ALA A 164 -27.25 -41.14 14.72
C ALA A 164 -27.14 -41.74 13.32
N ILE A 165 -25.93 -42.12 12.93
CA ILE A 165 -25.71 -43.12 11.89
C ILE A 165 -26.12 -44.43 12.56
N LYS A 166 -27.35 -44.87 12.30
CA LYS A 166 -27.78 -46.23 12.61
C LYS A 166 -26.83 -47.18 11.87
N SER A 167 -26.16 -48.02 12.64
CA SER A 167 -25.77 -49.35 12.24
C SER A 167 -26.93 -50.02 11.52
N ASP A 168 -26.70 -50.52 10.31
CA ASP A 168 -27.25 -51.77 9.79
C ASP A 168 -26.70 -52.00 8.37
N MET A 169 -26.47 -53.27 8.03
CA MET A 169 -26.14 -53.82 6.71
C MET A 169 -24.66 -53.93 6.32
N TRP A 170 -23.95 -54.82 7.03
CA TRP A 170 -23.06 -55.77 6.35
C TRP A 170 -23.84 -57.08 6.18
N GLY A 171 -24.03 -57.52 4.94
CA GLY A 171 -24.68 -58.79 4.62
C GLY A 171 -24.60 -59.09 3.12
N ALA A 172 -24.00 -60.25 2.82
CA ALA A 172 -23.75 -60.91 1.53
C ALA A 172 -22.42 -60.56 0.84
#